data_AF-A0A4P8HYA4-F1
#
_entry.id   AF-A0A4P8HYA4-F1
#
_cell.length_a   1.000
_cell.length_b   1.000
_cell.length_c   1.000
_cell.angle_alpha   90.00
_cell.angle_beta   90.00
_cell.angle_gamma   90.00
#
_symmetry.space_group_name_H-M   'P 1'
#
loop_
_entity.id
_entity.type
_entity.pdbx_description
1 polymer ?
#
loop_
_entity_poly.entity_id
_entity_poly.type
_entity_poly.pdbx_seq_one_letter_code
_entity_poly.pdbx_strand_id
1 'polypeptide(L)'
;MERSPPMMGAALTWAHSFEEDEGDIQVYRPRDTFPFPPSRKGRETLVFDPSGRASSGMPGPDDRMMAPQAAAPFDILEAGADLLKIRKR
;
A
#
# COMPACT_ATOMS: atom_id res chain seq x y z
N MET A 1 -7.85 27.32 4.56
CA MET A 1 -6.83 26.25 4.43
C MET A 1 -7.60 24.94 4.44
N GLU A 2 -8.19 24.63 3.30
CA GLU A 2 -9.21 23.59 3.17
C GLU A 2 -8.50 22.24 3.06
N ARG A 3 -8.69 21.36 4.04
CA ARG A 3 -8.27 19.97 3.92
C ARG A 3 -9.26 19.29 2.99
N SER A 4 -8.98 19.33 1.68
CA SER A 4 -9.69 18.51 0.71
C SER A 4 -9.68 17.06 1.21
N PRO A 5 -10.84 16.40 1.37
CA PRO A 5 -10.85 14.97 1.60
C PRO A 5 -10.11 14.31 0.42
N PRO A 6 -9.24 13.30 0.66
CA PRO A 6 -8.54 12.65 -0.43
C PRO A 6 -9.58 12.10 -1.39
N MET A 7 -9.41 12.48 -2.66
CA MET A 7 -10.25 12.04 -3.78
C MET A 7 -10.42 10.52 -3.73
N MET A 8 -11.59 10.03 -3.30
CA MET A 8 -12.10 8.72 -3.68
C MET A 8 -12.44 8.74 -5.18
N GLY A 9 -11.40 8.88 -6.00
CA GLY A 9 -11.48 9.02 -7.46
C GLY A 9 -10.15 8.76 -8.17
N ALA A 10 -9.03 8.77 -7.45
CA ALA A 10 -7.74 8.31 -7.94
C ALA A 10 -7.31 7.02 -7.24
N ALA A 11 -6.70 6.09 -7.97
CA ALA A 11 -6.17 4.86 -7.39
C ALA A 11 -5.07 5.21 -6.36
N LEU A 12 -5.25 4.76 -5.11
CA LEU A 12 -4.29 5.03 -4.04
C LEU A 12 -3.23 3.93 -4.01
N THR A 13 -1.96 4.32 -4.06
CA THR A 13 -0.82 3.40 -3.97
C THR A 13 -0.22 3.43 -2.57
N TRP A 14 -0.24 2.28 -1.92
CA TRP A 14 0.30 2.03 -0.60
C TRP A 14 1.57 1.21 -0.72
N ALA A 15 2.63 1.56 0.02
CA ALA A 15 3.87 0.81 0.06
C ALA A 15 4.08 0.22 1.46
N HIS A 16 4.63 -1.00 1.50
CA HIS A 16 4.86 -1.71 2.75
C HIS A 16 5.96 -1.04 3.57
N SER A 17 5.63 -0.73 4.82
CA SER A 17 6.50 -0.15 5.84
C SER A 17 6.96 -1.27 6.78
N PHE A 18 8.03 -1.97 6.38
CA PHE A 18 8.61 -3.08 7.16
C PHE A 18 9.09 -2.64 8.56
N GLU A 19 9.41 -1.36 8.74
CA GLU A 19 9.90 -0.85 10.02
C GLU A 19 8.77 -0.64 11.03
N GLU A 20 7.52 -0.61 10.56
CA GLU A 20 6.32 -0.46 11.39
C GLU A 20 5.50 -1.74 11.46
N ASP A 21 5.97 -2.84 10.84
CA ASP A 21 5.30 -4.12 10.95
C ASP A 21 5.38 -4.66 12.39
N GLU A 22 4.28 -5.25 12.85
CA GLU A 22 4.12 -5.69 14.24
C GLU A 22 3.55 -7.11 14.25
N GLY A 23 4.43 -8.10 14.36
CA GLY A 23 4.06 -9.52 14.34
C GLY A 23 3.38 -9.91 13.04
N ASP A 24 2.11 -10.33 13.11
CA ASP A 24 1.30 -10.70 11.93
C ASP A 24 0.64 -9.50 11.24
N ILE A 25 0.85 -8.29 11.75
CA ILE A 25 0.28 -7.05 11.21
C ILE A 25 1.29 -6.40 10.29
N GLN A 26 0.87 -6.23 9.03
CA GLN A 26 1.62 -5.49 8.04
C GLN A 26 1.12 -4.05 7.96
N VAL A 27 2.06 -3.11 8.01
CA VAL A 27 1.78 -1.69 7.95
C VAL A 27 2.15 -1.14 6.58
N TYR A 28 1.24 -0.38 5.99
CA TYR A 28 1.43 0.27 4.72
C TYR A 28 1.21 1.77 4.88
N ARG A 29 2.02 2.54 4.16
CA ARG A 29 1.95 4.00 4.09
C ARG A 29 1.75 4.46 2.64
N PRO A 30 1.12 5.61 2.39
CA PRO A 30 0.92 6.10 1.03
C PRO A 30 2.28 6.36 0.37
N ARG A 31 2.52 5.77 -0.80
CA ARG A 31 3.79 5.92 -1.53
C ARG A 31 4.05 7.35 -1.97
N ASP A 32 2.98 8.10 -2.22
CA ASP A 32 3.06 9.46 -2.77
C ASP A 32 3.43 10.50 -1.69
N THR A 33 2.92 10.34 -0.47
CA THR A 33 3.08 11.34 0.60
C THR A 33 4.09 10.95 1.67
N PHE A 34 4.35 9.65 1.87
CA PHE A 34 5.23 9.19 2.94
C PHE A 34 6.68 9.03 2.44
N PRO A 35 7.66 9.72 3.06
CA PRO A 35 9.06 9.63 2.67
C PRO A 35 9.68 8.34 3.19
N PHE A 36 9.59 7.28 2.40
CA PHE A 36 10.21 6.01 2.74
C PHE A 36 11.73 6.11 2.77
N PRO A 37 12.41 5.59 3.82
CA PRO A 37 13.86 5.51 3.82
C PRO A 37 14.34 4.56 2.70
N PRO A 38 15.58 4.75 2.21
CA PRO A 38 16.15 3.94 1.15
C PRO A 38 16.17 2.47 1.55
N SER A 39 15.30 1.68 0.93
CA SER A 39 15.21 0.25 1.21
C SER A 39 16.23 -0.52 0.40
N ARG A 40 16.89 -1.47 1.07
CA ARG A 40 17.79 -2.43 0.43
C ARG A 40 17.06 -3.48 -0.42
N LYS A 41 15.72 -3.53 -0.36
CA LYS A 41 14.85 -4.50 -1.04
C LYS A 41 13.63 -3.77 -1.61
N GLY A 42 13.08 -4.27 -2.71
CA GLY A 42 11.81 -3.77 -3.27
C GLY A 42 10.68 -3.85 -2.24
N ARG A 43 9.92 -2.76 -2.08
CA ARG A 43 8.74 -2.70 -1.20
C ARG A 43 7.54 -3.26 -1.95
N GLU A 44 6.79 -4.16 -1.31
CA GLU A 44 5.49 -4.56 -1.82
C GLU A 44 4.57 -3.34 -1.84
N THR A 45 3.81 -3.20 -2.93
CA THR A 45 2.83 -2.13 -3.09
C THR A 45 1.43 -2.72 -3.18
N LEU A 46 0.47 -2.02 -2.59
CA LEU A 46 -0.97 -2.29 -2.70
C LEU A 46 -1.63 -1.09 -3.36
N VAL A 47 -2.30 -1.33 -4.48
CA VAL A 47 -3.08 -0.34 -5.20
C VAL A 47 -4.55 -0.60 -4.93
N PHE A 48 -5.25 0.40 -4.39
CA PHE A 48 -6.70 0.36 -4.23
C PHE A 48 -7.35 1.18 -5.33
N ASP A 49 -8.15 0.50 -6.15
CA ASP A 49 -9.01 1.15 -7.14
C ASP A 49 -10.18 1.87 -6.45
N PRO A 50 -10.74 2.96 -7.03
CA PRO A 50 -11.97 3.60 -6.54
C PRO A 50 -13.16 2.64 -6.34
N SER A 51 -13.17 1.48 -7.01
CA SER A 51 -14.16 0.42 -6.80
C SER A 51 -13.93 -0.41 -5.52
N GLY A 52 -12.87 -0.12 -4.76
CA GLY A 52 -12.51 -0.85 -3.53
C GLY A 52 -11.72 -2.14 -3.75
N ARG A 53 -11.29 -2.42 -4.99
CA ARG A 53 -10.48 -3.61 -5.30
C ARG A 53 -9.01 -3.33 -4.99
N ALA A 54 -8.38 -4.23 -4.24
CA ALA A 54 -6.95 -4.19 -3.95
C ALA A 54 -6.15 -5.07 -4.92
N SER A 55 -5.10 -4.50 -5.49
CA SER A 55 -4.12 -5.20 -6.30
C SER A 55 -2.75 -5.08 -5.67
N SER A 56 -2.00 -6.17 -5.56
CA SER A 56 -0.62 -6.14 -5.11
C SER A 56 0.33 -6.10 -6.31
N GLY A 57 1.43 -5.37 -6.14
CA GLY A 57 2.54 -5.33 -7.08
C GLY A 57 3.86 -5.31 -6.33
N MET A 58 4.85 -6.06 -6.82
CA MET A 58 6.24 -5.88 -6.41
C MET A 58 6.99 -5.15 -7.53
N PRO A 59 7.77 -4.10 -7.22
CA PRO A 59 8.74 -3.60 -8.18
C PRO A 59 9.74 -4.73 -8.44
N GLY A 60 9.70 -5.27 -9.66
CA GLY A 60 10.66 -6.29 -10.10
C GLY A 60 12.07 -5.71 -10.19
N PRO A 61 13.11 -6.56 -10.20
CA PRO A 61 14.49 -6.14 -10.47
C PRO A 61 14.68 -5.57 -11.89
N ASP A 62 13.79 -5.91 -12.80
CA ASP A 62 13.66 -5.37 -14.15
C ASP A 62 12.38 -4.53 -14.12
N ASP A 63 12.42 -3.26 -14.49
CA ASP A 63 11.33 -2.24 -14.45
C ASP A 63 10.01 -2.64 -15.17
N ARG A 64 9.86 -3.90 -15.58
CA ARG A 64 8.63 -4.49 -16.07
C ARG A 64 7.58 -4.46 -14.96
N MET A 65 6.59 -3.57 -15.11
CA MET A 65 5.30 -3.71 -14.44
C MET A 65 4.74 -5.10 -14.75
N MET A 66 4.91 -6.06 -13.81
CA MET A 66 4.07 -7.26 -13.84
C MET A 66 2.61 -6.80 -13.72
N ALA A 67 1.72 -7.42 -14.49
CA ALA A 67 0.31 -7.12 -14.43
C ALA A 67 -0.15 -7.12 -12.96
N PRO A 68 -0.89 -6.09 -12.50
CA PRO A 68 -1.32 -5.99 -11.12
C PRO A 68 -2.05 -7.28 -10.74
N GLN A 69 -1.51 -8.01 -9.76
CA GLN A 69 -2.10 -9.26 -9.31
C GLN A 69 -3.16 -8.94 -8.26
N ALA A 70 -4.24 -9.72 -8.20
CA ALA A 70 -5.19 -9.59 -7.11
C ALA A 70 -4.43 -9.76 -5.79
N ALA A 71 -4.59 -8.81 -4.87
CA ALA A 71 -3.90 -8.92 -3.60
C ALA A 71 -4.35 -10.18 -2.86
N ALA A 72 -3.42 -10.83 -2.15
CA ALA A 72 -3.73 -11.97 -1.30
C ALA A 72 -4.84 -11.61 -0.31
N PRO A 73 -5.69 -12.56 0.13
CA PRO A 73 -6.71 -12.26 1.13
C PRO A 73 -6.06 -11.74 2.42
N PHE A 74 -6.55 -10.60 2.90
CA PHE A 74 -6.12 -9.97 4.14
C PHE A 74 -7.32 -9.39 4.87
N ASP A 75 -7.21 -9.28 6.19
CA ASP A 75 -8.17 -8.53 6.99
C ASP A 75 -7.62 -7.11 7.21
N ILE A 76 -8.43 -6.09 6.89
CA ILE A 76 -8.08 -4.70 7.19
C ILE A 76 -8.36 -4.46 8.67
N LEU A 77 -7.32 -4.10 9.43
CA LEU A 77 -7.43 -3.74 10.83
C LEU A 77 -7.64 -2.24 11.03
N GLU A 78 -6.97 -1.42 10.21
CA GLU A 78 -7.07 0.04 10.25
C GLU A 78 -6.85 0.61 8.84
N ALA A 79 -7.73 1.51 8.38
CA ALA A 79 -7.59 2.20 7.10
C ALA A 79 -7.87 3.70 7.30
N GLY A 80 -6.78 4.47 7.45
CA GLY A 80 -6.80 5.92 7.51
C GLY A 80 -6.28 6.56 6.22
N ALA A 81 -6.16 7.89 6.22
CA ALA A 81 -5.59 8.63 5.08
C ALA A 81 -4.09 8.37 4.89
N ASP A 82 -3.36 8.16 5.99
CA ASP A 82 -1.89 8.05 6.02
C ASP A 82 -1.38 6.72 6.57
N LEU A 83 -2.28 5.79 6.93
CA LEU A 83 -1.93 4.52 7.56
C LEU A 83 -2.92 3.44 7.16
N LEU A 84 -2.40 2.32 6.68
CA LEU A 84 -3.15 1.11 6.39
C LEU A 84 -2.52 -0.06 7.14
N LYS A 85 -3.24 -0.65 8.08
CA LYS A 85 -2.85 -1.87 8.79
C LYS A 85 -3.67 -3.02 8.28
N ILE A 86 -3.00 -4.06 7.80
CA ILE A 86 -3.65 -5.29 7.39
C ILE A 86 -3.04 -6.47 8.15
N ARG A 87 -3.81 -7.53 8.31
CA ARG A 87 -3.33 -8.83 8.76
C ARG A 87 -3.44 -9.81 7.61
N LYS A 88 -2.32 -10.43 7.22
CA LYS A 88 -2.36 -11.51 6.22
C LYS A 88 -3.04 -12.74 6.82
N ARG A 89 -3.84 -13.43 6.01
CA ARG A 89 -4.49 -14.70 6.38
C ARG A 89 -3.67 -15.90 5.97
#